data_AF-E8PNK8-F1
#
_entry.id   AF-E8PNK8-F1
#
_cell.length_a   1.000
_cell.length_b   1.000
_cell.length_c   1.000
_cell.angle_alpha   90.00
_cell.angle_beta   90.00
_cell.angle_gamma   90.00
#
_symmetry.space_group_name_H-M   'P 1'
#
loop_
_entity.id
_entity.type
_entity.pdbx_description
1 polymer ?
#
loop_
_entity_poly.entity_id
_entity_poly.type
_entity_poly.pdbx_seq_one_letter_code
_entity_poly.pdbx_strand_id
1 'polypeptide(L)'
;MTEHPAVYVYRYFFAGEEAGEGRLEVRPLPEGGVKATLTAEVNLPLPKTRQRWQTETDAEGFSLYFAERVEGRESRVFTVERLEEEGVVLVTQGKESVALPFVAPYHDPLSLLLALPRLALEPGGVARFPMPGGRVYVERLADLEVNGRMRWHYRLRPGLTLVELEEGLPARMAQQVQDHVFEAVLEGVEEVKRRRRWV
;
A
#
# COMPACT_ATOMS: atom_id res chain seq x y z
N MET A 1 7.72 -2.14 -10.30
CA MET A 1 7.17 -3.41 -9.78
C MET A 1 6.74 -4.31 -10.92
N THR A 2 6.77 -5.61 -10.65
CA THR A 2 7.21 -6.70 -11.52
C THR A 2 6.36 -6.95 -12.76
N GLU A 3 7.00 -7.31 -13.87
CA GLU A 3 6.34 -7.83 -15.09
C GLU A 3 5.63 -9.17 -14.84
N HIS A 4 5.87 -9.78 -13.68
CA HIS A 4 5.37 -11.08 -13.29
C HIS A 4 4.63 -11.00 -11.96
N PRO A 5 3.61 -11.85 -11.74
CA PRO A 5 2.99 -12.01 -10.44
C PRO A 5 4.01 -12.34 -9.35
N ALA A 6 3.96 -11.58 -8.25
CA ALA A 6 4.85 -11.75 -7.10
C ALA A 6 4.05 -11.71 -5.79
N VAL A 7 4.55 -12.42 -4.77
CA VAL A 7 4.05 -12.28 -3.40
C VAL A 7 5.20 -11.84 -2.51
N TYR A 8 5.02 -10.72 -1.83
CA TYR A 8 5.96 -10.18 -0.85
C TYR A 8 5.47 -10.55 0.55
N VAL A 9 6.34 -11.18 1.35
CA VAL A 9 6.02 -11.63 2.70
C VAL A 9 6.64 -10.68 3.71
N TYR A 10 5.83 -10.19 4.65
CA TYR A 10 6.24 -9.24 5.67
C TYR A 10 6.05 -9.80 7.07
N ARG A 11 7.00 -9.50 7.95
CA ARG A 11 6.87 -9.61 9.41
C ARG A 11 6.48 -8.27 9.99
N TYR A 12 5.56 -8.28 10.94
CA TYR A 12 5.10 -7.09 11.62
C TYR A 12 5.61 -7.02 13.05
N PHE A 13 5.92 -5.81 13.49
CA PHE A 13 6.36 -5.52 14.85
C PHE A 13 5.56 -4.35 15.42
N PHE A 14 5.34 -4.37 16.73
CA PHE A 14 4.72 -3.27 17.46
C PHE A 14 5.50 -3.05 18.76
N ALA A 15 5.99 -1.82 18.95
CA ALA A 15 6.86 -1.49 20.07
C ALA A 15 8.10 -2.41 20.18
N GLY A 16 8.61 -2.90 19.03
CA GLY A 16 9.76 -3.80 18.94
C GLY A 16 9.45 -5.29 19.11
N GLU A 17 8.24 -5.65 19.52
CA GLU A 17 7.81 -7.04 19.68
C GLU A 17 7.12 -7.56 18.42
N GLU A 18 7.24 -8.86 18.14
CA GLU A 18 6.56 -9.48 17.00
C GLU A 18 5.04 -9.34 17.14
N ALA A 19 4.42 -8.72 16.15
CA ALA A 19 3.01 -8.40 16.11
C ALA A 19 2.25 -9.16 15.04
N GLY A 20 2.90 -9.94 14.18
CA GLY A 20 2.22 -10.79 13.19
C GLY A 20 2.88 -10.76 11.83
N GLU A 21 2.10 -11.04 10.79
CA GLU A 21 2.63 -11.23 9.43
C GLU A 21 1.66 -10.74 8.37
N GLY A 22 2.18 -10.49 7.18
CA GLY A 22 1.34 -10.17 6.03
C GLY A 22 1.94 -10.57 4.69
N ARG A 23 1.06 -10.58 3.69
CA ARG A 23 1.35 -11.01 2.33
C ARG A 23 0.78 -9.98 1.37
N LEU A 24 1.64 -9.39 0.56
CA LEU A 24 1.27 -8.50 -0.53
C LEU A 24 1.39 -9.27 -1.84
N GLU A 25 0.26 -9.66 -2.40
CA GLU A 25 0.20 -10.23 -3.75
C GLU A 25 0.07 -9.11 -4.77
N VAL A 26 0.90 -9.11 -5.81
CA VAL A 26 0.84 -8.12 -6.89
C VAL A 26 0.80 -8.85 -8.23
N ARG A 27 -0.15 -8.47 -9.07
CA ARG A 27 -0.36 -9.09 -10.38
C ARG A 27 -0.58 -8.00 -11.44
N PRO A 28 0.16 -8.02 -12.56
CA PRO A 28 -0.15 -7.14 -13.68
C PRO A 28 -1.50 -7.50 -14.28
N LEU A 29 -2.26 -6.49 -14.73
CA LEU A 29 -3.52 -6.68 -15.44
C LEU A 29 -3.30 -6.72 -16.96
N PRO A 30 -4.12 -7.47 -17.73
CA PRO A 30 -3.96 -7.58 -19.18
C PRO A 30 -4.06 -6.25 -19.94
N GLU A 31 -4.90 -5.33 -19.44
CA GLU A 31 -5.18 -4.03 -20.05
C GLU A 31 -4.15 -2.96 -19.64
N GLY A 32 -3.14 -3.33 -18.85
CA GLY A 32 -2.22 -2.41 -18.19
C GLY A 32 -2.59 -2.18 -16.72
N GLY A 33 -1.63 -1.70 -15.94
CA GLY A 33 -1.81 -1.48 -14.50
C GLY A 33 -1.62 -2.74 -13.67
N VAL A 34 -2.04 -2.67 -12.40
CA VAL A 34 -1.83 -3.75 -11.43
C VAL A 34 -3.05 -3.97 -10.55
N LYS A 35 -3.25 -5.24 -10.18
CA LYS A 35 -4.08 -5.63 -9.06
C LYS A 35 -3.18 -6.08 -7.92
N ALA A 36 -3.34 -5.46 -6.76
CA ALA A 36 -2.61 -5.86 -5.56
C ALA A 36 -3.56 -6.17 -4.41
N THR A 37 -3.17 -7.11 -3.57
CA THR A 37 -3.90 -7.49 -2.36
C THR A 37 -2.92 -7.68 -1.22
N LEU A 38 -3.00 -6.81 -0.22
CA LEU A 38 -2.31 -6.95 1.05
C LEU A 38 -3.24 -7.67 2.02
N THR A 39 -2.81 -8.81 2.57
CA THR A 39 -3.47 -9.47 3.70
C THR A 39 -2.53 -9.43 4.89
N ALA A 40 -3.02 -8.91 6.01
CA ALA A 40 -2.26 -8.76 7.24
C ALA A 40 -3.02 -9.42 8.39
N GLU A 41 -2.32 -10.22 9.19
CA GLU A 41 -2.80 -10.69 10.49
C GLU A 41 -1.94 -10.07 11.57
N VAL A 42 -2.55 -9.24 12.42
CA VAL A 42 -1.85 -8.50 13.46
C VAL A 42 -2.42 -8.83 14.83
N ASN A 43 -1.54 -9.22 15.73
CA ASN A 43 -1.72 -9.46 17.15
C ASN A 43 -1.16 -8.25 17.93
N LEU A 44 -1.88 -7.14 17.93
CA LEU A 44 -1.60 -6.01 18.85
C LEU A 44 -2.16 -6.34 20.24
N PRO A 45 -1.80 -5.61 21.33
CA PRO A 45 -2.48 -5.73 22.62
C PRO A 45 -3.98 -5.43 22.47
N LEU A 46 -4.73 -6.52 22.22
CA LEU A 46 -6.16 -6.75 22.04
C LEU A 46 -6.95 -5.87 21.05
N PRO A 47 -7.76 -6.46 20.13
CA PRO A 47 -7.86 -7.87 19.71
C PRO A 47 -7.02 -8.19 18.46
N LYS A 48 -6.84 -9.48 18.15
CA LYS A 48 -6.32 -9.92 16.85
C LYS A 48 -7.18 -9.32 15.73
N THR A 49 -6.53 -8.60 14.83
CA THR A 49 -7.18 -8.01 13.66
C THR A 49 -6.62 -8.62 12.40
N ARG A 50 -7.51 -9.00 11.49
CA ARG A 50 -7.15 -9.32 10.12
C ARG A 50 -7.53 -8.14 9.24
N GLN A 51 -6.56 -7.59 8.53
CA GLN A 51 -6.77 -6.52 7.57
C GLN A 51 -6.52 -7.04 6.17
N ARG A 52 -7.36 -6.62 5.24
CA ARG A 52 -7.20 -6.91 3.83
C ARG A 52 -7.39 -5.63 3.03
N TRP A 53 -6.35 -5.20 2.34
CA TRP A 53 -6.42 -4.11 1.38
C TRP A 53 -6.33 -4.67 -0.03
N GLN A 54 -7.12 -4.15 -0.93
CA GLN A 54 -7.07 -4.46 -2.35
C GLN A 54 -7.04 -3.15 -3.12
N THR A 55 -6.18 -3.08 -4.13
CA THR A 55 -6.17 -2.00 -5.11
C THR A 55 -6.16 -2.56 -6.53
N GLU A 56 -6.79 -1.85 -7.44
CA GLU A 56 -6.66 -2.02 -8.89
C GLU A 56 -6.28 -0.66 -9.47
N THR A 57 -5.28 -0.63 -10.34
CA THR A 57 -4.78 0.60 -10.95
C THR A 57 -4.93 0.59 -12.46
N ASP A 58 -4.99 1.77 -13.05
CA ASP A 58 -4.78 1.94 -14.48
C ASP A 58 -3.30 1.76 -14.87
N ALA A 59 -3.01 1.90 -16.18
CA ALA A 59 -1.68 1.74 -16.75
C ALA A 59 -0.66 2.77 -16.23
N GLU A 60 -1.11 3.95 -15.82
CA GLU A 60 -0.26 4.99 -15.23
C GLU A 60 -0.01 4.75 -13.73
N GLY A 61 -0.78 3.86 -13.11
CA GLY A 61 -0.64 3.46 -11.70
C GLY A 61 -1.58 4.20 -10.75
N PHE A 62 -2.57 4.94 -11.26
CA PHE A 62 -3.59 5.60 -10.45
C PHE A 62 -4.72 4.63 -10.09
N SER A 63 -5.33 4.86 -8.94
CA SER A 63 -6.38 3.97 -8.41
C SER A 63 -7.62 3.98 -9.32
N LEU A 64 -8.10 2.79 -9.65
CA LEU A 64 -9.43 2.52 -10.21
C LEU A 64 -10.38 2.05 -9.12
N TYR A 65 -9.88 1.17 -8.25
CA TYR A 65 -10.65 0.60 -7.15
C TYR A 65 -9.76 0.37 -5.95
N PHE A 66 -10.26 0.69 -4.76
CA PHE A 66 -9.66 0.36 -3.50
C PHE A 66 -10.70 -0.25 -2.56
N ALA A 67 -10.31 -1.29 -1.83
CA ALA A 67 -11.11 -1.84 -0.75
C ALA A 67 -10.24 -2.11 0.47
N GLU A 68 -10.64 -1.57 1.60
CA GLU A 68 -10.11 -1.90 2.91
C GLU A 68 -11.16 -2.68 3.69
N ARG A 69 -10.78 -3.86 4.15
CA ARG A 69 -11.56 -4.69 5.06
C ARG A 69 -10.77 -4.92 6.34
N VAL A 70 -11.35 -4.56 7.47
CA VAL A 70 -10.80 -4.83 8.80
C VAL A 70 -11.75 -5.77 9.52
N GLU A 71 -11.26 -6.96 9.87
CA GLU A 71 -11.96 -7.97 10.64
C GLU A 71 -11.34 -8.04 12.03
N GLY A 72 -12.11 -7.69 13.05
CA GLY A 72 -11.72 -7.83 14.46
C GLY A 72 -12.96 -8.11 15.30
N ARG A 73 -13.25 -7.25 16.28
CA ARG A 73 -14.54 -7.29 17.00
C ARG A 73 -15.74 -6.99 16.09
N GLU A 74 -15.53 -6.14 15.09
CA GLU A 74 -16.50 -5.80 14.05
C GLU A 74 -15.84 -5.97 12.69
N SER A 75 -16.63 -6.26 11.67
CA SER A 75 -16.19 -6.23 10.28
C SER A 75 -16.50 -4.86 9.70
N ARG A 76 -15.47 -4.14 9.28
CA ARG A 76 -15.59 -2.83 8.63
C ARG A 76 -15.09 -2.96 7.21
N VAL A 77 -15.86 -2.41 6.27
CA VAL A 77 -15.52 -2.37 4.86
C VAL A 77 -15.61 -0.93 4.41
N PHE A 78 -14.54 -0.47 3.78
CA PHE A 78 -14.40 0.82 3.14
C PHE A 78 -13.99 0.58 1.69
N THR A 79 -14.67 1.20 0.74
CA THR A 79 -14.31 1.10 -0.68
C THR A 79 -14.28 2.47 -1.34
N VAL A 80 -13.40 2.60 -2.33
CA VAL A 80 -13.34 3.76 -3.22
C VAL A 80 -13.30 3.24 -4.65
N GLU A 81 -14.21 3.73 -5.48
CA GLU A 81 -14.32 3.34 -6.88
C GLU A 81 -14.33 4.57 -7.78
N ARG A 82 -13.50 4.56 -8.82
CA ARG A 82 -13.44 5.60 -9.85
C ARG A 82 -14.45 5.25 -10.95
N LEU A 83 -15.53 6.01 -11.00
CA LEU A 83 -16.58 5.88 -12.01
C LEU A 83 -16.35 6.96 -13.06
N GLU A 84 -15.46 6.64 -14.02
CA GLU A 84 -14.92 7.60 -14.96
C GLU A 84 -15.96 8.11 -15.97
N GLU A 85 -16.87 7.24 -16.43
CA GLU A 85 -17.97 7.61 -17.33
C GLU A 85 -18.96 8.57 -16.68
N GLU A 86 -19.18 8.41 -15.38
CA GLU A 86 -20.04 9.25 -14.55
C GLU A 86 -19.32 10.50 -14.01
N GLY A 87 -17.99 10.58 -14.17
CA GLY A 87 -17.18 11.69 -13.67
C GLY A 87 -17.14 11.80 -12.15
N VAL A 88 -17.28 10.68 -11.42
CA VAL A 88 -17.33 10.67 -9.95
C VAL A 88 -16.42 9.61 -9.33
N VAL A 89 -16.10 9.83 -8.07
CA VAL A 89 -15.46 8.86 -7.18
C VAL A 89 -16.49 8.47 -6.12
N LEU A 90 -16.87 7.20 -6.09
CA LEU A 90 -17.80 6.66 -5.11
C LEU A 90 -17.02 6.15 -3.90
N VAL A 91 -17.26 6.76 -2.74
CA VAL A 91 -16.69 6.35 -1.45
C VAL A 91 -17.78 5.69 -0.65
N THR A 92 -17.58 4.43 -0.23
CA THR A 92 -18.55 3.67 0.57
C THR A 92 -17.92 3.23 1.88
N GLN A 93 -18.63 3.44 2.99
CA GLN A 93 -18.24 2.98 4.32
C GLN A 93 -19.45 2.31 5.00
N GLY A 94 -19.39 0.99 5.14
CA GLY A 94 -20.53 0.22 5.65
C GLY A 94 -21.76 0.35 4.76
N LYS A 95 -22.82 1.01 5.25
CA LYS A 95 -24.07 1.24 4.51
C LYS A 95 -24.16 2.64 3.86
N GLU A 96 -23.20 3.51 4.14
CA GLU A 96 -23.19 4.88 3.66
C GLU A 96 -22.32 4.98 2.41
N SER A 97 -22.80 5.74 1.42
CA SER A 97 -22.07 6.01 0.19
C SER A 97 -22.14 7.49 -0.14
N VAL A 98 -21.02 8.06 -0.56
CA VAL A 98 -20.89 9.45 -0.99
C VAL A 98 -20.21 9.49 -2.34
N ALA A 99 -20.83 10.18 -3.30
CA ALA A 99 -20.22 10.47 -4.60
C ALA A 99 -19.53 11.83 -4.55
N LEU A 100 -18.25 11.85 -4.92
CA LEU A 100 -17.43 13.05 -5.03
C LEU A 100 -17.09 13.29 -6.51
N PRO A 101 -16.94 14.54 -6.98
CA PRO A 101 -16.50 14.79 -8.35
C PRO A 101 -15.10 14.21 -8.62
N PHE A 102 -14.92 13.51 -9.74
CA PHE A 102 -13.61 13.06 -10.20
C PHE A 102 -12.91 14.21 -10.92
N VAL A 103 -12.04 14.93 -10.18
CA VAL A 103 -11.38 16.16 -10.68
C VAL A 103 -9.95 15.93 -11.17
N ALA A 104 -9.30 14.86 -10.73
CA ALA A 104 -7.93 14.51 -11.11
C ALA A 104 -7.63 13.03 -10.75
N PRO A 105 -6.70 12.38 -11.46
CA PRO A 105 -6.17 11.08 -11.05
C PRO A 105 -5.64 11.11 -9.62
N TYR A 106 -5.83 10.02 -8.89
CA TYR A 106 -5.48 9.92 -7.47
C TYR A 106 -4.89 8.55 -7.14
N HIS A 107 -4.20 8.47 -6.01
CA HIS A 107 -3.80 7.20 -5.43
C HIS A 107 -4.69 6.82 -4.25
N ASP A 108 -4.71 5.52 -3.97
CA ASP A 108 -5.09 4.95 -2.69
C ASP A 108 -3.82 4.57 -1.90
N PRO A 109 -3.91 4.20 -0.61
CA PRO A 109 -2.73 3.89 0.18
C PRO A 109 -1.83 2.81 -0.43
N LEU A 110 -2.42 1.78 -1.05
CA LEU A 110 -1.68 0.68 -1.64
C LEU A 110 -1.11 1.04 -3.02
N SER A 111 -1.87 1.70 -3.90
CA SER A 111 -1.31 2.15 -5.19
C SER A 111 -0.18 3.17 -5.02
N LEU A 112 -0.24 4.05 -4.00
CA LEU A 112 0.85 4.97 -3.70
C LEU A 112 2.13 4.22 -3.28
N LEU A 113 2.01 3.22 -2.40
CA LEU A 113 3.14 2.39 -1.97
C LEU A 113 3.82 1.71 -3.17
N LEU A 114 3.01 1.19 -4.11
CA LEU A 114 3.50 0.53 -5.33
C LEU A 114 4.15 1.52 -6.32
N ALA A 115 3.82 2.80 -6.24
CA ALA A 115 4.38 3.86 -7.09
C ALA A 115 5.74 4.38 -6.58
N LEU A 116 6.02 4.32 -5.27
CA LEU A 116 7.24 4.90 -4.67
C LEU A 116 8.55 4.53 -5.39
N PRO A 117 8.80 3.27 -5.80
CA PRO A 117 10.05 2.90 -6.48
C PRO A 117 10.24 3.57 -7.84
N ARG A 118 9.17 4.11 -8.44
CA ARG A 118 9.18 4.75 -9.75
C ARG A 118 9.26 6.28 -9.64
N LEU A 119 9.21 6.84 -8.43
CA LEU A 119 9.31 8.27 -8.23
C LEU A 119 10.76 8.70 -8.47
N ALA A 120 10.96 9.54 -9.48
CA ALA A 120 12.26 10.16 -9.78
C ALA A 120 12.46 11.43 -8.93
N LEU A 121 12.35 11.28 -7.60
CA LEU A 121 12.62 12.38 -6.67
C LEU A 121 14.07 12.32 -6.22
N GLU A 122 14.74 13.47 -6.30
CA GLU A 122 16.05 13.68 -5.69
C GLU A 122 15.91 13.84 -4.16
N PRO A 123 16.95 13.53 -3.36
CA PRO A 123 16.95 13.82 -1.92
C PRO A 123 16.56 15.27 -1.60
N GLY A 124 15.60 15.43 -0.67
CA GLY A 124 14.96 16.70 -0.33
C GLY A 124 13.76 17.07 -1.22
N GLY A 125 13.55 16.37 -2.33
CA GLY A 125 12.40 16.55 -3.21
C GLY A 125 11.08 16.13 -2.56
N VAL A 126 10.02 16.87 -2.85
CA VAL A 126 8.67 16.61 -2.34
C VAL A 126 7.68 16.55 -3.49
N ALA A 127 6.90 15.47 -3.55
CA ALA A 127 5.75 15.34 -4.43
C ALA A 127 4.45 15.32 -3.63
N ARG A 128 3.37 15.79 -4.26
CA ARG A 128 2.02 15.83 -3.67
C ARG A 128 1.08 14.99 -4.50
N PHE A 129 0.43 14.02 -3.87
CA PHE A 129 -0.49 13.10 -4.51
C PHE A 129 -1.92 13.31 -3.99
N PRO A 130 -2.92 13.50 -4.88
CA PRO A 130 -4.33 13.46 -4.51
C PRO A 130 -4.71 12.09 -3.95
N MET A 131 -5.58 12.09 -2.94
CA MET A 131 -6.17 10.89 -2.35
C MET A 131 -7.65 11.17 -2.10
N PRO A 132 -8.52 10.15 -2.07
CA PRO A 132 -9.91 10.32 -1.66
C PRO A 132 -9.98 10.98 -0.27
N GLY A 133 -10.65 12.13 -0.18
CA GLY A 133 -10.79 12.90 1.07
C GLY A 133 -9.58 13.75 1.49
N GLY A 134 -8.51 13.83 0.69
CA GLY A 134 -7.34 14.63 1.05
C GLY A 134 -6.16 14.57 0.09
N ARG A 135 -4.96 14.48 0.66
CA ARG A 135 -3.69 14.42 -0.08
C ARG A 135 -2.58 13.83 0.78
N VAL A 136 -1.60 13.22 0.12
CA VAL A 136 -0.36 12.76 0.75
C VAL A 136 0.82 13.50 0.13
N TYR A 137 1.77 13.90 0.96
CA TYR A 137 3.08 14.40 0.57
C TYR A 137 4.10 13.29 0.71
N VAL A 138 4.87 13.05 -0.34
CA VAL A 138 5.99 12.11 -0.36
C VAL A 138 7.26 12.91 -0.47
N GLU A 139 8.10 12.82 0.56
CA GLU A 139 9.40 13.46 0.61
C GLU A 139 10.49 12.40 0.46
N ARG A 140 11.41 12.61 -0.46
CA ARG A 140 12.62 11.79 -0.59
C ARG A 140 13.65 12.25 0.43
N LEU A 141 14.07 11.36 1.32
CA LEU A 141 15.12 11.65 2.31
C LEU A 141 16.50 11.32 1.74
N ALA A 142 17.56 11.60 2.49
CA ALA A 142 18.92 11.18 2.14
C ALA A 142 19.04 9.65 2.11
N ASP A 143 19.95 9.15 1.28
CA ASP A 143 20.29 7.73 1.25
C ASP A 143 21.04 7.35 2.51
N LEU A 144 20.70 6.17 3.06
CA LEU A 144 21.39 5.61 4.21
C LEU A 144 21.84 4.19 3.88
N GLU A 145 23.03 3.87 4.35
CA GLU A 145 23.52 2.50 4.33
C GLU A 145 22.99 1.77 5.57
N VAL A 146 22.28 0.67 5.34
CA VAL A 146 21.77 -0.21 6.40
C VAL A 146 22.32 -1.61 6.13
N ASN A 147 23.10 -2.15 7.08
CA ASN A 147 23.74 -3.46 6.95
C ASN A 147 24.55 -3.63 5.64
N GLY A 148 25.28 -2.60 5.21
CA GLY A 148 26.10 -2.64 3.99
C GLY A 148 25.33 -2.47 2.68
N ARG A 149 24.03 -2.18 2.73
CA ARG A 149 23.18 -1.97 1.56
C ARG A 149 22.65 -0.55 1.54
N MET A 150 22.77 0.11 0.39
CA MET A 150 22.21 1.45 0.21
C MET A 150 20.69 1.37 0.10
N ARG A 151 19.98 2.16 0.90
CA ARG A 151 18.52 2.22 0.91
C ARG A 151 18.01 3.60 0.54
N TRP A 152 16.91 3.62 -0.20
CA TRP A 152 16.18 4.85 -0.49
C TRP A 152 15.08 5.03 0.54
N HIS A 153 14.88 6.26 1.00
CA HIS A 153 13.96 6.54 2.09
C HIS A 153 12.92 7.57 1.68
N TYR A 154 11.67 7.27 1.96
CA TYR A 154 10.54 8.17 1.74
C TYR A 154 9.82 8.44 3.06
N ARG A 155 9.51 9.72 3.28
CA ARG A 155 8.62 10.13 4.36
C ARG A 155 7.28 10.55 3.78
N LEU A 156 6.22 9.90 4.26
CA LEU A 156 4.83 10.12 3.84
C LEU A 156 4.09 10.93 4.92
N ARG A 157 3.35 11.94 4.51
CA ARG A 157 2.53 12.80 5.39
C ARG A 157 1.15 13.05 4.77
N PRO A 158 0.05 13.08 5.56
CA PRO A 158 -0.03 12.93 7.01
C PRO A 158 0.22 11.48 7.47
N GLY A 159 0.55 11.27 8.75
CA GLY A 159 0.76 9.93 9.33
C GLY A 159 2.20 9.57 9.73
N LEU A 160 3.19 10.37 9.32
CA LEU A 160 4.61 10.18 9.64
C LEU A 160 5.12 8.75 9.31
N THR A 161 4.67 8.20 8.19
CA THR A 161 5.13 6.90 7.72
C THR A 161 6.48 7.04 7.04
N LEU A 162 7.45 6.23 7.45
CA LEU A 162 8.73 6.05 6.78
C LEU A 162 8.67 4.77 5.94
N VAL A 163 9.08 4.86 4.68
CA VAL A 163 9.22 3.71 3.79
C VAL A 163 10.67 3.63 3.32
N GLU A 164 11.31 2.49 3.54
CA GLU A 164 12.64 2.16 3.07
C GLU A 164 12.52 1.25 1.86
N LEU A 165 13.19 1.61 0.77
CA LEU A 165 13.32 0.76 -0.40
C LEU A 165 14.70 0.13 -0.45
N GLU A 166 14.72 -1.17 -0.74
CA GLU A 166 15.92 -1.93 -1.10
C GLU A 166 15.69 -2.54 -2.48
N GLU A 167 16.58 -2.29 -3.44
CA GLU A 167 16.46 -2.78 -4.82
C GLU A 167 15.09 -2.46 -5.47
N GLY A 168 14.50 -1.31 -5.13
CA GLY A 168 13.20 -0.88 -5.64
C GLY A 168 11.99 -1.60 -5.02
N LEU A 169 12.18 -2.33 -3.92
CA LEU A 169 11.11 -2.98 -3.15
C LEU A 169 10.94 -2.30 -1.78
N PRO A 170 9.70 -2.12 -1.28
CA PRO A 170 9.47 -1.65 0.09
C PRO A 170 9.99 -2.68 1.11
N ALA A 171 11.23 -2.50 1.56
CA ALA A 171 11.91 -3.44 2.45
C ALA A 171 11.51 -3.25 3.91
N ARG A 172 11.20 -2.00 4.29
CA ARG A 172 10.70 -1.67 5.63
C ARG A 172 9.71 -0.53 5.56
N MET A 173 8.65 -0.61 6.34
CA MET A 173 7.71 0.48 6.59
C MET A 173 7.59 0.67 8.09
N ALA A 174 7.64 1.91 8.55
CA ALA A 174 7.47 2.26 9.95
C ALA A 174 6.48 3.41 10.09
N GLN A 175 5.53 3.29 11.01
CA GLN A 175 4.53 4.31 11.27
C GLN A 175 4.33 4.48 12.78
N GLN A 176 4.20 5.73 13.22
CA GLN A 176 3.79 6.01 14.58
C GLN A 176 2.29 5.70 14.74
N VAL A 177 1.97 4.82 15.70
CA VAL A 177 0.61 4.47 16.10
C VAL A 177 0.50 4.75 17.60
N GLN A 178 -0.25 5.80 17.95
CA GLN A 178 -0.29 6.34 19.31
C GLN A 178 1.13 6.69 19.81
N ASP A 179 1.57 6.09 20.91
CA ASP A 179 2.88 6.31 21.54
C ASP A 179 3.92 5.25 21.13
N HIS A 180 3.57 4.37 20.20
CA HIS A 180 4.41 3.26 19.75
C HIS A 180 4.65 3.31 18.24
N VAL A 181 5.63 2.51 17.80
CA VAL A 181 5.94 2.33 16.37
C VAL A 181 5.42 0.97 15.94
N PHE A 182 4.65 0.98 14.85
CA PHE A 182 4.33 -0.21 14.09
C PHE A 182 5.30 -0.31 12.92
N GLU A 183 5.84 -1.51 12.69
CA GLU A 183 6.79 -1.77 11.62
C GLU A 183 6.37 -2.98 10.79
N ALA A 184 6.67 -2.91 9.49
CA ALA A 184 6.59 -4.01 8.56
C ALA A 184 7.94 -4.21 7.89
N VAL A 185 8.50 -5.41 7.98
CA VAL A 185 9.80 -5.76 7.42
C VAL A 185 9.63 -6.87 6.41
N LEU A 186 10.15 -6.68 5.20
CA LEU A 186 10.11 -7.67 4.13
C LEU A 186 11.02 -8.86 4.50
N GLU A 187 10.44 -10.07 4.58
CA GLU A 187 11.18 -11.31 4.84
C GLU A 187 11.59 -12.02 3.54
N GLY A 188 10.81 -11.84 2.47
CA GLY A 188 11.11 -12.49 1.21
C GLY A 188 10.09 -12.24 0.10
N VAL A 189 10.43 -12.74 -1.09
CA VAL A 189 9.62 -12.67 -2.30
C VAL A 189 9.39 -14.09 -2.82
N GLU A 190 8.13 -14.48 -2.93
CA GLU A 190 7.72 -15.74 -3.56
C GLU A 190 7.27 -15.46 -5.00
N GLU A 191 7.86 -16.14 -5.98
CA GLU A 191 7.34 -16.12 -7.35
C GLU A 191 6.10 -17.01 -7.49
N VAL A 192 5.01 -16.45 -7.99
CA VAL A 192 3.79 -17.23 -8.25
C VAL A 192 3.99 -18.00 -9.55
N LYS A 193 4.39 -19.28 -9.45
CA LYS A 193 4.40 -20.18 -10.61
C LYS A 193 2.98 -20.24 -11.19
N ARG A 194 2.79 -19.81 -12.44
CA ARG A 194 1.51 -19.93 -13.18
C ARG A 194 0.96 -21.35 -13.02
N ARG A 195 -0.12 -21.53 -12.26
CA ARG A 195 -0.90 -22.77 -12.29
C ARG A 195 -1.44 -22.92 -13.71
N ARG A 196 -0.84 -23.82 -14.49
CA ARG A 196 -1.40 -24.28 -15.77
C ARG A 196 -2.79 -24.84 -15.46
N ARG A 197 -3.84 -24.14 -15.90
CA ARG A 197 -5.18 -24.75 -15.99
C ARG A 197 -5.07 -25.84 -17.05
N TRP A 198 -5.25 -27.08 -16.64
CA TRP A 198 -5.53 -28.18 -17.56
C TRP A 198 -6.90 -27.89 -18.16
N VAL A 199 -6.95 -27.80 -19.49
CA VAL A 199 -8.18 -27.82 -20.29
C VAL A 199 -8.57 -29.29 -20.49
#